data_AF-N4XRF7-F1
#
_entry.id   AF-N4XRF7-F1
#
_cell.length_a   1.000
_cell.length_b   1.000
_cell.length_c   1.000
_cell.angle_alpha   90.00
_cell.angle_beta   90.00
_cell.angle_gamma   90.00
#
_symmetry.space_group_name_H-M   'P 1'
#
loop_
_entity.id
_entity.type
_entity.pdbx_description
1 polymer ?
#
loop_
_entity_poly.entity_id
_entity_poly.type
_entity_poly.pdbx_seq_one_letter_code
_entity_poly.pdbx_strand_id
1 'polypeptide(L)'
;MSSSHTLDDVERQAAQESLKEVLSVSDSKRERKCIPDRTAQCCFLCLRGKKSGQYAVRLHCFRPIKWRRFARRQLVNKSGGIQSEKKIYEKLDPKENACESDAAIYQRLNDACFQYHGKWKHWIPFYGVVDVHEVEFRLLGDPDRTGPIPIHIYPVNVEEIRKKMEQTIALEPDYDFGDHCNEQGWHSRDCENMMDTSDDLCLNDRIQMARQRMEKFDILYLLKDCARNPWKANGLQTLDGMAQESCIYNTKQVIVPGRQQSYYRKDKLRGIEFVMGWQMDRITCEMPVKIAWIWFSLAITWLCVIVWGGSTRDWATAMAFGQLFVAFISLIFFCAKD
;
A
#
# COMPACT_ATOMS: atom_id res chain seq x y z
N MET A 1 -11.15 -46.14 9.36
CA MET A 1 -11.62 -44.91 8.71
C MET A 1 -10.71 -43.78 9.17
N SER A 2 -9.72 -43.42 8.36
CA SER A 2 -8.72 -42.42 8.72
C SER A 2 -9.22 -41.05 8.24
N SER A 3 -9.46 -40.13 9.17
CA SER A 3 -9.91 -38.78 8.90
C SER A 3 -8.76 -37.99 8.27
N SER A 4 -8.84 -37.74 6.96
CA SER A 4 -7.96 -36.82 6.27
C SER A 4 -8.28 -35.39 6.71
N HIS A 5 -7.50 -34.88 7.67
CA HIS A 5 -7.45 -33.45 7.93
C HIS A 5 -6.93 -32.76 6.67
N THR A 6 -7.80 -32.01 6.00
CA THR A 6 -7.42 -31.26 4.81
C THR A 6 -6.67 -29.99 5.22
N LEU A 7 -5.75 -29.52 4.39
CA LEU A 7 -5.01 -28.25 4.59
C LEU A 7 -5.95 -27.07 4.85
N ASP A 8 -7.16 -27.13 4.30
CA ASP A 8 -8.26 -26.18 4.53
C ASP A 8 -8.78 -26.15 5.98
N ASP A 9 -8.72 -27.27 6.70
CA ASP A 9 -9.18 -27.34 8.10
C ASP A 9 -8.15 -26.73 9.05
N VAL A 10 -6.86 -26.90 8.74
CA VAL A 10 -5.76 -26.21 9.43
C VAL A 10 -5.84 -24.70 9.19
N GLU A 11 -6.14 -24.27 7.97
CA GLU A 11 -6.30 -22.84 7.66
C GLU A 11 -7.55 -22.23 8.32
N ARG A 12 -8.65 -23.00 8.47
CA ARG A 12 -9.83 -22.59 9.23
C ARG A 12 -9.57 -22.45 10.74
N GLN A 13 -8.87 -23.42 11.33
CA GLN A 13 -8.51 -23.37 12.75
C GLN A 13 -7.55 -22.21 13.04
N ALA A 14 -6.54 -22.01 12.21
CA ALA A 14 -5.60 -20.88 12.34
C ALA A 14 -6.29 -19.51 12.17
N ALA A 15 -7.29 -19.40 11.28
CA ALA A 15 -8.06 -18.18 11.10
C ALA A 15 -9.03 -17.90 12.26
N GLN A 16 -9.60 -18.93 12.89
CA GLN A 16 -10.43 -18.78 14.10
C GLN A 16 -9.60 -18.46 15.34
N GLU A 17 -8.42 -19.07 15.47
CA GLU A 17 -7.49 -18.79 16.56
C GLU A 17 -6.86 -17.41 16.43
N SER A 18 -6.51 -16.96 15.22
CA SER A 18 -6.02 -15.58 15.03
C SER A 18 -7.09 -14.55 15.33
N LEU A 19 -8.36 -14.80 14.98
CA LEU A 19 -9.48 -13.92 15.32
C LEU A 19 -9.70 -13.86 16.85
N LYS A 20 -9.54 -14.99 17.55
CA LYS A 20 -9.63 -15.06 19.02
C LYS A 20 -8.42 -14.44 19.72
N GLU A 21 -7.22 -14.57 19.16
CA GLU A 21 -5.99 -13.98 19.70
C GLU A 21 -5.97 -12.45 19.51
N VAL A 22 -6.52 -11.95 18.41
CA VAL A 22 -6.78 -10.52 18.21
C VAL A 22 -7.79 -9.97 19.23
N LEU A 23 -8.76 -10.79 19.66
CA LEU A 23 -9.74 -10.43 20.68
C LEU A 23 -9.24 -10.61 22.12
N SER A 24 -8.25 -11.47 22.38
CA SER A 24 -7.76 -11.79 23.74
C SER A 24 -6.50 -11.02 24.15
N VAL A 25 -5.73 -10.50 23.20
CA VAL A 25 -4.54 -9.67 23.49
C VAL A 25 -4.91 -8.26 23.99
N SER A 26 -6.20 -7.88 23.97
CA SER A 26 -6.68 -6.60 24.50
C SER A 26 -6.88 -6.52 26.01
N ASP A 27 -6.73 -7.62 26.79
CA ASP A 27 -7.21 -7.63 28.19
C ASP A 27 -6.17 -7.86 29.30
N SER A 28 -4.86 -7.85 29.01
CA SER A 28 -3.84 -7.87 30.09
C SER A 28 -3.15 -6.52 30.27
N LYS A 29 -3.63 -5.79 31.28
CA LYS A 29 -3.06 -4.57 31.87
C LYS A 29 -1.55 -4.68 32.12
N ARG A 30 -0.78 -3.85 31.43
CA ARG A 30 0.35 -3.10 32.02
C ARG A 30 0.36 -1.72 31.40
N GLU A 31 0.14 -0.71 32.23
CA GLU A 31 0.19 0.71 31.94
C GLU A 31 1.51 1.09 31.27
N ARG A 32 1.58 0.98 29.95
CA ARG A 32 2.28 1.98 29.16
C ARG A 32 1.24 3.04 28.87
N LYS A 33 1.48 4.28 29.27
CA LYS A 33 0.80 5.43 28.67
C LYS A 33 1.01 5.29 27.17
N CYS A 34 0.04 4.69 26.49
CA CYS A 34 0.11 4.49 25.06
C CYS A 34 0.18 5.87 24.42
N ILE A 35 0.62 5.88 23.17
CA ILE A 35 0.82 7.07 22.36
C ILE A 35 -0.50 7.57 21.67
N PRO A 36 -1.73 7.08 21.94
CA PRO A 36 -2.81 7.19 20.96
C PRO A 36 -3.43 8.60 20.90
N ASP A 37 -3.08 9.51 21.79
CA ASP A 37 -3.62 10.87 21.81
C ASP A 37 -2.84 11.88 20.95
N ARG A 38 -1.71 11.44 20.35
CA ARG A 38 -0.84 12.31 19.53
C ARG A 38 -0.91 12.08 18.02
N THR A 39 -1.47 10.97 17.54
CA THR A 39 -1.54 10.71 16.10
C THR A 39 -2.88 11.17 15.54
N ALA A 40 -2.96 12.44 15.17
CA ALA A 40 -4.10 13.04 14.47
C ALA A 40 -4.19 12.58 12.99
N GLN A 41 -3.48 11.51 12.60
CA GLN A 41 -3.46 11.04 11.22
C GLN A 41 -3.52 9.51 11.13
N CYS A 42 -4.09 9.02 10.04
CA CYS A 42 -4.19 7.60 9.76
C CYS A 42 -4.19 7.31 8.26
N CYS A 43 -3.84 6.09 7.89
CA CYS A 43 -4.10 5.51 6.58
C CYS A 43 -4.91 4.21 6.74
N PHE A 44 -5.47 3.73 5.65
CA PHE A 44 -6.27 2.51 5.63
C PHE A 44 -5.60 1.44 4.76
N LEU A 45 -5.37 0.27 5.36
CA LEU A 45 -5.02 -0.95 4.65
C LEU A 45 -6.31 -1.69 4.29
N CYS A 46 -6.60 -1.80 3.00
CA CYS A 46 -7.72 -2.56 2.48
C CYS A 46 -7.27 -4.00 2.20
N LEU A 47 -8.08 -4.96 2.61
CA LEU A 47 -7.77 -6.39 2.47
C LEU A 47 -8.99 -7.13 1.92
N ARG A 48 -8.73 -8.10 1.03
CA ARG A 48 -9.75 -9.01 0.48
C ARG A 48 -9.49 -10.42 0.97
N GLY A 49 -10.42 -10.92 1.77
CA GLY A 49 -10.44 -12.33 2.16
C GLY A 49 -11.39 -13.14 1.28
N LYS A 50 -10.94 -14.29 0.77
CA LYS A 50 -11.79 -15.19 -0.04
C LYS A 50 -13.08 -15.62 0.68
N LYS A 51 -13.03 -15.78 2.01
CA LYS A 51 -14.16 -16.22 2.85
C LYS A 51 -14.62 -15.14 3.85
N SER A 52 -13.76 -14.19 4.20
CA SER A 52 -14.01 -13.15 5.22
C SER A 52 -14.51 -11.81 4.66
N GLY A 53 -14.66 -11.69 3.34
CA GLY A 53 -15.14 -10.46 2.70
C GLY A 53 -14.06 -9.39 2.58
N GLN A 54 -14.49 -8.13 2.44
CA GLN A 54 -13.62 -6.97 2.27
C GLN A 54 -13.58 -6.15 3.56
N TYR A 55 -12.38 -5.80 4.01
CA TYR A 55 -12.19 -5.08 5.27
C TYR A 55 -11.09 -4.02 5.17
N ALA A 56 -11.23 -2.96 5.95
CA ALA A 56 -10.21 -1.94 6.16
C ALA A 56 -9.62 -2.07 7.56
N VAL A 57 -8.31 -1.87 7.66
CA VAL A 57 -7.57 -1.76 8.91
C VAL A 57 -7.04 -0.33 9.00
N ARG A 58 -7.45 0.39 10.03
CA ARG A 58 -6.96 1.75 10.29
C ARG A 58 -5.58 1.68 10.95
N LEU A 59 -4.61 2.34 10.34
CA LEU A 59 -3.24 2.42 10.84
C LEU A 59 -2.91 3.87 11.15
N HIS A 60 -2.50 4.13 12.39
CA HIS A 60 -2.05 5.45 12.79
C HIS A 60 -0.70 5.77 12.14
N CYS A 61 -0.53 7.00 11.69
CA CYS A 61 0.73 7.51 11.15
C CYS A 61 0.95 8.94 11.60
N PHE A 62 2.18 9.44 11.40
CA PHE A 62 2.57 10.78 11.80
C PHE A 62 3.30 11.50 10.67
N ARG A 63 2.65 12.48 10.05
CA ARG A 63 3.19 13.38 9.03
C ARG A 63 3.01 14.82 9.48
N PRO A 64 3.96 15.72 9.14
CA PRO A 64 3.76 17.14 9.33
C PRO A 64 2.54 17.60 8.54
N ILE A 65 1.64 18.30 9.22
CA ILE A 65 0.47 18.89 8.58
C ILE A 65 1.00 20.07 7.74
N LYS A 66 0.94 19.96 6.39
CA LYS A 66 1.47 20.98 5.45
C LYS A 66 0.84 22.38 5.59
N TRP A 67 -0.13 22.56 6.49
CA TRP A 67 -0.79 23.85 6.72
C TRP A 67 0.17 24.82 7.40
N ARG A 68 0.73 25.71 6.59
CA ARG A 68 1.45 26.87 7.08
C ARG A 68 0.45 27.83 7.74
N ARG A 69 0.53 28.02 9.06
CA ARG A 69 -0.25 29.08 9.72
C ARG A 69 0.12 30.42 9.10
N PHE A 70 -0.89 31.17 8.68
CA PHE A 70 -0.71 32.53 8.22
C PHE A 70 -0.26 33.38 9.41
N ALA A 71 0.98 33.88 9.38
CA ALA A 71 1.51 34.68 10.48
C ALA A 71 1.21 36.16 10.26
N ARG A 72 1.44 36.67 9.04
CA ARG A 72 1.32 38.10 8.73
C ARG A 72 1.32 38.37 7.23
N ARG A 73 0.59 39.41 6.78
CA ARG A 73 0.79 40.06 5.48
C ARG A 73 1.91 41.11 5.62
N GLN A 74 2.91 41.05 4.75
CA GLN A 74 3.94 42.08 4.64
C GLN A 74 3.80 42.77 3.29
N LEU A 75 3.55 44.08 3.31
CA LEU A 75 3.63 44.93 2.13
C LEU A 75 5.10 45.04 1.71
N VAL A 76 5.41 44.56 0.52
CA VAL A 76 6.73 44.68 -0.08
C VAL A 76 6.62 45.69 -1.23
N ASN A 77 7.30 46.82 -1.06
CA ASN A 77 7.46 47.80 -2.13
C ASN A 77 8.41 47.21 -3.17
N LYS A 78 7.91 46.88 -4.37
CA LYS A 78 8.79 46.58 -5.50
C LYS A 78 9.29 47.90 -6.09
N SER A 79 10.55 47.91 -6.53
CA SER A 79 11.15 49.00 -7.29
C SER A 79 10.32 49.23 -8.57
N GLY A 80 9.53 50.31 -8.57
CA GLY A 80 8.51 50.59 -9.59
C GLY A 80 7.16 51.08 -9.07
N GLY A 81 6.97 51.19 -7.74
CA GLY A 81 5.75 51.76 -7.15
C GLY A 81 4.58 50.78 -7.00
N ILE A 82 4.75 49.53 -7.42
CA ILE A 82 3.75 48.47 -7.24
C ILE A 82 3.94 47.84 -5.86
N GLN A 83 2.94 48.01 -4.99
CA GLN A 83 2.85 47.32 -3.71
C GLN A 83 2.41 45.88 -3.96
N SER A 84 3.24 44.91 -3.57
CA SER A 84 2.85 43.49 -3.56
C SER A 84 2.72 43.00 -2.13
N GLU A 85 1.60 42.33 -1.80
CA GLU A 85 1.43 41.67 -0.51
C GLU A 85 2.18 40.33 -0.52
N LYS A 86 3.19 40.21 0.33
CA LYS A 86 3.86 38.93 0.60
C LYS A 86 3.24 38.30 1.85
N LYS A 87 2.58 37.16 1.70
CA LYS A 87 2.08 36.35 2.83
C LYS A 87 3.28 35.70 3.53
N ILE A 88 3.54 36.07 4.79
CA ILE A 88 4.53 35.42 5.65
C ILE A 88 3.82 34.35 6.46
N TYR A 89 4.35 33.15 6.38
CA TYR A 89 3.87 31.99 7.10
C TYR A 89 4.71 31.76 8.36
N GLU A 90 4.07 31.30 9.43
CA GLU A 90 4.74 30.95 10.68
C GLU A 90 5.73 29.81 10.44
N LYS A 91 6.96 29.94 10.96
CA LYS A 91 7.92 28.82 10.94
C LYS A 91 7.39 27.76 11.89
N LEU A 92 7.06 26.59 11.34
CA LEU A 92 6.68 25.41 12.12
C LEU A 92 7.79 25.08 13.13
N ASP A 93 7.40 24.74 14.36
CA ASP A 93 8.32 24.22 15.36
C ASP A 93 9.03 22.99 14.76
N PRO A 94 10.36 22.83 14.91
CA PRO A 94 11.07 21.63 14.47
C PRO A 94 10.42 20.31 14.92
N LYS A 95 9.71 20.30 16.05
CA LYS A 95 8.94 19.14 16.55
C LYS A 95 7.62 18.90 15.79
N GLU A 96 7.04 19.94 15.20
CA GLU A 96 5.88 19.84 14.30
C GLU A 96 6.29 19.41 12.88
N ASN A 97 7.57 19.57 12.53
CA ASN A 97 8.17 19.04 11.29
C ASN A 97 8.64 17.58 11.40
N ALA A 98 8.58 16.98 12.58
CA ALA A 98 8.91 15.58 12.72
C ALA A 98 7.95 14.76 11.83
N CYS A 99 8.53 14.00 10.91
CA CYS A 99 7.82 13.20 9.94
C CYS A 99 8.22 11.76 10.15
N GLU A 100 7.23 10.89 10.28
CA GLU A 100 7.47 9.48 10.13
C GLU A 100 7.88 9.17 8.69
N SER A 101 8.87 8.30 8.55
CA SER A 101 9.31 7.86 7.25
C SER A 101 8.26 6.97 6.59
N ASP A 102 8.18 7.05 5.27
CA ASP A 102 7.33 6.15 4.49
C ASP A 102 7.65 4.68 4.77
N ALA A 103 8.93 4.35 4.95
CA ALA A 103 9.35 3.01 5.34
C ALA A 103 8.69 2.53 6.64
N ALA A 104 8.58 3.38 7.67
CA ALA A 104 7.94 2.97 8.92
C ALA A 104 6.43 2.72 8.75
N ILE A 105 5.77 3.49 7.87
CA ILE A 105 4.35 3.28 7.56
C ILE A 105 4.17 1.98 6.75
N TYR A 106 4.98 1.73 5.72
CA TYR A 106 4.96 0.46 4.98
C TYR A 106 5.27 -0.76 5.86
N GLN A 107 6.21 -0.63 6.80
CA GLN A 107 6.50 -1.69 7.77
C GLN A 107 5.24 -2.04 8.57
N ARG A 108 4.53 -1.04 9.11
CA ARG A 108 3.27 -1.28 9.83
C ARG A 108 2.15 -1.81 8.94
N LEU A 109 2.07 -1.37 7.69
CA LEU A 109 1.13 -1.92 6.70
C LEU A 109 1.39 -3.42 6.50
N ASN A 110 2.65 -3.83 6.34
CA ASN A 110 3.03 -5.23 6.25
C ASN A 110 2.69 -6.01 7.51
N ASP A 111 3.08 -5.51 8.68
CA ASP A 111 2.85 -6.18 9.95
C ASP A 111 1.35 -6.42 10.17
N ALA A 112 0.51 -5.42 9.87
CA ALA A 112 -0.93 -5.54 9.91
C ALA A 112 -1.44 -6.56 8.87
N CYS A 113 -0.96 -6.51 7.63
CA CYS A 113 -1.35 -7.46 6.59
C CYS A 113 -1.07 -8.92 7.00
N PHE A 114 0.14 -9.21 7.50
CA PHE A 114 0.50 -10.55 7.98
C PHE A 114 -0.27 -10.95 9.25
N GLN A 115 -0.57 -10.01 10.15
CA GLN A 115 -1.43 -10.29 11.29
C GLN A 115 -2.81 -10.80 10.86
N TYR A 116 -3.39 -10.25 9.79
CA TYR A 116 -4.68 -10.68 9.26
C TYR A 116 -4.62 -11.97 8.44
N HIS A 117 -3.61 -12.14 7.60
CA HIS A 117 -3.48 -13.34 6.77
C HIS A 117 -2.90 -14.55 7.54
N GLY A 118 -2.38 -14.33 8.74
CA GLY A 118 -1.73 -15.31 9.60
C GLY A 118 -0.23 -15.05 9.70
N LYS A 119 0.26 -14.77 10.92
CA LYS A 119 1.67 -14.42 11.18
C LYS A 119 2.66 -15.47 10.65
N TRP A 120 2.26 -16.74 10.62
CA TRP A 120 3.09 -17.83 10.10
C TRP A 120 3.42 -17.67 8.61
N LYS A 121 2.55 -16.99 7.83
CA LYS A 121 2.77 -16.76 6.39
C LYS A 121 3.98 -15.88 6.11
N HIS A 122 4.44 -15.10 7.08
CA HIS A 122 5.68 -14.35 7.00
C HIS A 122 6.92 -15.24 6.84
N TRP A 123 6.86 -16.50 7.30
CA TRP A 123 7.97 -17.45 7.25
C TRP A 123 7.97 -18.33 6.01
N ILE A 124 6.95 -18.23 5.16
CA ILE A 124 6.89 -19.00 3.90
C ILE A 124 7.78 -18.28 2.87
N PRO A 125 8.84 -18.94 2.36
CA PRO A 125 9.67 -18.35 1.31
C PRO A 125 8.84 -17.93 0.10
N PHE A 126 9.11 -16.75 -0.43
CA PHE A 126 8.45 -16.18 -1.62
C PHE A 126 6.93 -15.96 -1.51
N TYR A 127 6.31 -16.21 -0.35
CA TYR A 127 4.94 -15.78 -0.11
C TYR A 127 4.95 -14.37 0.47
N GLY A 128 4.21 -13.45 -0.14
CA GLY A 128 4.17 -12.07 0.32
C GLY A 128 3.34 -11.18 -0.56
N VAL A 129 3.60 -9.88 -0.51
CA VAL A 129 2.92 -8.90 -1.36
C VAL A 129 3.29 -9.16 -2.83
N VAL A 130 2.31 -9.53 -3.65
CA VAL A 130 2.46 -9.70 -5.10
C VAL A 130 2.09 -8.44 -5.86
N ASP A 131 1.18 -7.64 -5.30
CA ASP A 131 0.75 -6.39 -5.90
C ASP A 131 0.20 -5.41 -4.86
N VAL A 132 0.19 -4.12 -5.21
CA VAL A 132 -0.30 -3.04 -4.35
C VAL A 132 -1.13 -2.07 -5.18
N HIS A 133 -2.37 -1.88 -4.76
CA HIS A 133 -3.30 -1.00 -5.45
C HIS A 133 -3.71 0.16 -4.55
N GLU A 134 -3.74 1.35 -5.11
CA GLU A 134 -4.52 2.43 -4.54
C GLU A 134 -6.01 2.18 -4.85
N VAL A 135 -6.85 2.21 -3.82
CA VAL A 135 -8.28 1.90 -3.95
C VAL A 135 -9.14 2.97 -3.32
N GLU A 136 -10.37 3.10 -3.84
CA GLU A 136 -11.46 3.77 -3.12
C GLU A 136 -12.26 2.71 -2.37
N PHE A 137 -12.88 3.08 -1.25
CA PHE A 137 -13.78 2.20 -0.52
C PHE A 137 -14.87 2.97 0.22
N ARG A 138 -15.96 2.28 0.54
CA ARG A 138 -17.01 2.77 1.43
C ARG A 138 -17.07 1.90 2.66
N LEU A 139 -17.27 2.52 3.83
CA LEU A 139 -17.48 1.77 5.07
C LEU A 139 -18.88 1.16 5.09
N LEU A 140 -18.97 -0.11 5.43
CA LEU A 140 -20.23 -0.85 5.59
C LEU A 140 -20.57 -1.11 7.06
N GLY A 141 -19.57 -1.08 7.94
CA GLY A 141 -19.73 -1.32 9.37
C GLY A 141 -19.34 -0.11 10.22
N ASP A 142 -19.52 -0.26 11.54
CA ASP A 142 -19.19 0.75 12.52
C ASP A 142 -17.65 0.90 12.66
N PRO A 143 -17.09 2.08 12.30
CA PRO A 143 -15.66 2.38 12.38
C PRO A 143 -15.11 2.52 13.80
N ASP A 144 -15.98 2.66 14.81
CA ASP A 144 -15.57 2.79 16.21
C ASP A 144 -15.37 1.43 16.89
N ARG A 145 -15.73 0.33 16.22
CA ARG A 145 -15.39 -1.02 16.68
C ARG A 145 -13.88 -1.26 16.56
N THR A 146 -13.29 -1.78 17.63
CA THR A 146 -11.92 -2.26 17.63
C THR A 146 -11.79 -3.44 16.66
N GLY A 147 -10.93 -3.31 15.63
CA GLY A 147 -10.63 -4.38 14.70
C GLY A 147 -10.88 -4.01 13.22
N PRO A 148 -11.02 -5.02 12.34
CA PRO A 148 -11.24 -4.80 10.92
C PRO A 148 -12.64 -4.23 10.67
N ILE A 149 -12.71 -3.17 9.86
CA ILE A 149 -13.98 -2.52 9.52
C ILE A 149 -14.48 -3.10 8.20
N PRO A 150 -15.70 -3.64 8.11
CA PRO A 150 -16.27 -4.09 6.84
C PRO A 150 -16.36 -2.95 5.84
N ILE A 151 -15.90 -3.17 4.61
CA ILE A 151 -15.90 -2.17 3.53
C ILE A 151 -16.41 -2.74 2.22
N HIS A 152 -16.68 -1.85 1.26
CA HIS A 152 -16.78 -2.20 -0.16
C HIS A 152 -15.69 -1.46 -0.94
N ILE A 153 -14.82 -2.20 -1.62
CA ILE A 153 -13.68 -1.69 -2.38
C ILE A 153 -14.10 -1.42 -3.84
N TYR A 154 -13.82 -0.20 -4.30
CA TYR A 154 -13.89 0.21 -5.70
C TYR A 154 -12.46 0.30 -6.25
N PRO A 155 -12.09 -0.55 -7.22
CA PRO A 155 -10.78 -0.44 -7.86
C PRO A 155 -10.65 0.90 -8.57
N VAL A 156 -9.49 1.54 -8.43
CA VAL A 156 -9.17 2.76 -9.16
C VAL A 156 -8.84 2.38 -10.61
N ASN A 157 -9.56 2.98 -11.56
CA ASN A 157 -9.30 2.81 -12.99
C ASN A 157 -8.18 3.77 -13.42
N VAL A 158 -6.94 3.28 -13.42
CA VAL A 158 -5.75 4.09 -13.73
C VAL A 158 -5.81 4.62 -15.16
N GLU A 159 -6.32 3.84 -16.10
CA GLU A 159 -6.45 4.24 -17.51
C GLU A 159 -7.45 5.39 -17.68
N GLU A 160 -8.58 5.35 -16.96
CA GLU A 160 -9.55 6.44 -16.99
C GLU A 160 -8.96 7.73 -16.41
N ILE A 161 -8.21 7.64 -15.31
CA ILE A 161 -7.57 8.82 -14.71
C ILE A 161 -6.48 9.34 -15.65
N ARG A 162 -5.65 8.46 -16.23
CA ARG A 162 -4.64 8.83 -17.23
C ARG A 162 -5.26 9.62 -18.39
N LYS A 163 -6.37 9.11 -18.95
CA LYS A 163 -7.10 9.81 -20.02
C LYS A 163 -7.61 11.19 -19.60
N LYS A 164 -8.11 11.34 -18.38
CA LYS A 164 -8.53 12.66 -17.85
C LYS A 164 -7.35 13.63 -17.67
N MET A 165 -6.19 13.13 -17.26
CA MET A 165 -4.98 13.94 -17.13
C MET A 165 -4.47 14.37 -18.50
N GLU A 166 -4.43 13.47 -19.48
CA GLU A 166 -4.09 13.79 -20.88
C GLU A 166 -5.04 14.84 -21.47
N GLN A 167 -6.35 14.71 -21.24
CA GLN A 167 -7.33 15.71 -21.65
C GLN A 167 -7.08 17.07 -20.99
N THR A 168 -6.67 17.09 -19.71
CA THR A 168 -6.36 18.33 -19.00
C THR A 168 -5.09 18.98 -19.56
N ILE A 169 -4.05 18.18 -19.84
CA ILE A 169 -2.80 18.67 -20.45
C ILE A 169 -3.07 19.21 -21.85
N ALA A 170 -3.96 18.57 -22.63
CA ALA A 170 -4.35 19.04 -23.96
C ALA A 170 -5.15 20.35 -23.97
N LEU A 171 -5.58 20.87 -22.81
CA LEU A 171 -6.14 22.22 -22.69
C LEU A 171 -5.06 23.30 -22.68
N GLU A 172 -3.79 22.92 -22.67
CA GLU A 172 -2.68 23.85 -22.78
C GLU A 172 -2.82 24.67 -24.07
N PRO A 173 -2.87 26.01 -23.97
CA PRO A 173 -3.05 26.85 -25.14
C PRO A 173 -1.81 26.75 -26.06
N ASP A 174 -2.04 26.63 -27.37
CA ASP A 174 -1.00 26.61 -28.42
C ASP A 174 -0.16 27.91 -28.50
N TYR A 175 -0.57 28.95 -27.77
CA TYR A 175 0.09 30.25 -27.73
C TYR A 175 0.43 30.67 -26.29
N ASP A 176 1.65 31.18 -26.13
CA ASP A 176 2.23 31.73 -24.91
C ASP A 176 1.45 32.99 -24.45
N PHE A 177 0.25 32.79 -23.88
CA PHE A 177 -0.47 33.81 -23.11
C PHE A 177 0.22 34.02 -21.74
N GLY A 178 1.54 34.19 -21.76
CA GLY A 178 2.44 34.32 -20.61
C GLY A 178 2.18 35.53 -19.71
N ASP A 179 1.17 36.34 -20.00
CA ASP A 179 0.84 37.56 -19.24
C ASP A 179 -0.19 37.33 -18.12
N HIS A 180 -0.86 36.17 -18.06
CA HIS A 180 -1.92 35.96 -17.07
C HIS A 180 -1.56 35.02 -15.93
N CYS A 181 -0.75 33.99 -16.15
CA CYS A 181 -0.29 33.08 -15.10
C CYS A 181 1.08 32.54 -15.46
N ASN A 182 2.11 32.80 -14.64
CA ASN A 182 3.45 32.25 -14.90
C ASN A 182 3.74 31.03 -14.03
N GLU A 183 4.71 30.22 -14.45
CA GLU A 183 5.15 29.00 -13.75
C GLU A 183 5.71 29.24 -12.34
N GLN A 184 5.96 30.50 -11.96
CA GLN A 184 6.47 30.88 -10.64
C GLN A 184 5.35 31.14 -9.61
N GLY A 185 4.10 30.80 -9.96
CA GLY A 185 2.93 30.98 -9.10
C GLY A 185 2.44 32.43 -9.04
N TRP A 186 2.76 33.26 -10.03
CA TRP A 186 2.07 34.55 -10.20
C TRP A 186 0.80 34.32 -11.00
N HIS A 187 -0.34 34.67 -10.40
CA HIS A 187 -1.63 34.73 -11.07
C HIS A 187 -2.01 36.19 -11.29
N SER A 188 -2.62 36.49 -12.44
CA SER A 188 -3.26 37.78 -12.66
C SER A 188 -4.45 37.95 -11.72
N ARG A 189 -4.82 39.19 -11.44
CA ARG A 189 -5.97 39.49 -10.57
C ARG A 189 -7.28 38.87 -11.10
N ASP A 190 -7.42 38.77 -12.41
CA ASP A 190 -8.59 38.14 -13.03
C ASP A 190 -8.60 36.62 -12.82
N CYS A 191 -7.43 35.97 -12.87
CA CYS A 191 -7.31 34.57 -12.51
C CYS A 191 -7.58 34.33 -11.03
N GLU A 192 -7.03 35.17 -10.14
CA GLU A 192 -7.30 35.07 -8.69
C GLU A 192 -8.80 35.24 -8.40
N ASN A 193 -9.46 36.24 -9.00
CA ASN A 193 -10.89 36.45 -8.83
C ASN A 193 -11.70 35.25 -9.34
N MET A 194 -11.29 34.64 -10.46
CA MET A 194 -11.95 33.46 -11.00
C MET A 194 -11.78 32.24 -10.08
N MET A 195 -10.57 32.02 -9.54
CA MET A 195 -10.30 30.96 -8.56
C MET A 195 -11.13 31.16 -7.29
N ASP A 196 -11.17 32.38 -6.74
CA ASP A 196 -11.95 32.70 -5.53
C ASP A 196 -13.46 32.52 -5.76
N THR A 197 -13.95 32.78 -6.97
CA THR A 197 -15.39 32.66 -7.30
C THR A 197 -15.80 31.22 -7.58
N SER A 198 -14.91 30.41 -8.14
CA SER A 198 -15.19 29.02 -8.54
C SER A 198 -14.72 27.97 -7.53
N ASP A 199 -13.94 28.36 -6.52
CA ASP A 199 -13.21 27.47 -5.60
C ASP A 199 -12.37 26.42 -6.36
N ASP A 200 -11.90 26.81 -7.55
CA ASP A 200 -11.24 25.94 -8.51
C ASP A 200 -9.82 26.46 -8.79
N LEU A 201 -8.92 25.55 -9.15
CA LEU A 201 -7.54 25.89 -9.45
C LEU A 201 -7.41 26.61 -10.80
N CYS A 202 -6.39 27.47 -10.92
CA CYS A 202 -5.96 28.04 -12.18
C CYS A 202 -5.73 26.94 -13.24
N LEU A 203 -6.02 27.21 -14.51
CA LEU A 203 -5.79 26.26 -15.60
C LEU A 203 -4.33 25.80 -15.66
N ASN A 204 -3.36 26.71 -15.51
CA ASN A 204 -1.93 26.36 -15.50
C ASN A 204 -1.56 25.46 -14.33
N ASP A 205 -2.11 25.72 -13.13
CA ASP A 205 -1.91 24.85 -11.97
C ASP A 205 -2.51 23.45 -12.22
N ARG A 206 -3.69 23.38 -12.83
CA ARG A 206 -4.34 22.11 -13.20
C ARG A 206 -3.49 21.32 -14.19
N ILE A 207 -2.95 21.99 -15.22
CA ILE A 207 -2.05 21.36 -16.20
C ILE A 207 -0.77 20.87 -15.51
N GLN A 208 -0.15 21.70 -14.67
CA GLN A 208 1.06 21.32 -13.94
C GLN A 208 0.82 20.14 -12.99
N MET A 209 -0.28 20.15 -12.24
CA MET A 209 -0.66 19.02 -11.39
C MET A 209 -0.94 17.76 -12.21
N ALA A 210 -1.59 17.89 -13.38
CA ALA A 210 -1.81 16.76 -14.29
C ALA A 210 -0.49 16.19 -14.82
N ARG A 211 0.49 17.03 -15.16
CA ARG A 211 1.85 16.59 -15.58
C ARG A 211 2.58 15.85 -14.45
N GLN A 212 2.62 16.44 -13.26
CA GLN A 212 3.20 15.79 -12.07
C GLN A 212 2.51 14.46 -11.75
N ARG A 213 1.20 14.38 -11.98
CA ARG A 213 0.42 13.15 -11.82
C ARG A 213 0.77 12.09 -12.86
N MET A 214 0.96 12.50 -14.12
CA MET A 214 1.39 11.61 -15.19
C MET A 214 2.75 10.98 -14.88
N GLU A 215 3.73 11.77 -14.41
CA GLU A 215 5.04 11.25 -13.99
C GLU A 215 4.92 10.18 -12.88
N LYS A 216 4.01 10.39 -11.92
CA LYS A 216 3.74 9.40 -10.87
C LYS A 216 3.13 8.10 -11.39
N PHE A 217 2.38 8.14 -12.50
CA PHE A 217 1.82 6.92 -13.08
C PHE A 217 2.90 5.98 -13.62
N ASP A 218 3.98 6.53 -14.18
CA ASP A 218 5.07 5.73 -14.76
C ASP A 218 5.88 4.97 -13.69
N ILE A 219 5.76 5.40 -12.44
CA ILE A 219 6.44 4.79 -11.29
C ILE A 219 5.46 4.11 -10.30
N LEU A 220 4.23 3.79 -10.72
CA LEU A 220 3.26 3.07 -9.88
C LEU A 220 3.79 1.74 -9.34
N TYR A 221 4.63 1.05 -10.12
CA TYR A 221 5.25 -0.21 -9.71
C TYR A 221 6.08 -0.08 -8.42
N LEU A 222 6.53 1.14 -8.07
CA LEU A 222 7.24 1.40 -6.82
C LEU A 222 6.38 1.11 -5.58
N LEU A 223 5.05 1.18 -5.66
CA LEU A 223 4.17 0.82 -4.55
C LEU A 223 4.39 -0.63 -4.11
N LYS A 224 4.47 -1.56 -5.08
CA LYS A 224 4.77 -2.97 -4.85
C LYS A 224 6.17 -3.16 -4.26
N ASP A 225 7.15 -2.47 -4.82
CA ASP A 225 8.54 -2.54 -4.35
C ASP A 225 8.71 -2.01 -2.93
N CYS A 226 8.04 -0.92 -2.58
CA CYS A 226 8.01 -0.34 -1.25
C CYS A 226 7.31 -1.25 -0.24
N ALA A 227 6.19 -1.89 -0.63
CA ALA A 227 5.54 -2.86 0.24
C ALA A 227 6.41 -4.10 0.46
N ARG A 228 7.13 -4.59 -0.54
CA ARG A 228 8.04 -5.73 -0.38
C ARG A 228 9.28 -5.38 0.44
N ASN A 229 9.81 -4.18 0.26
CA ASN A 229 10.96 -3.67 0.99
C ASN A 229 10.69 -2.23 1.47
N PRO A 230 10.17 -2.05 2.70
CA PRO A 230 9.78 -0.74 3.22
C PRO A 230 10.86 0.33 3.12
N TRP A 231 12.14 -0.04 3.26
CA TRP A 231 13.27 0.90 3.19
C TRP A 231 13.39 1.62 1.84
N LYS A 232 12.90 1.01 0.74
CA LYS A 232 12.85 1.64 -0.58
C LYS A 232 11.92 2.85 -0.63
N ALA A 233 10.94 2.94 0.27
CA ALA A 233 9.95 4.00 0.27
C ALA A 233 10.51 5.37 0.72
N ASN A 234 11.67 5.37 1.39
CA ASN A 234 12.27 6.59 1.91
C ASN A 234 12.62 7.57 0.78
N GLY A 235 12.06 8.78 0.86
CA GLY A 235 12.29 9.84 -0.12
C GLY A 235 11.39 9.78 -1.36
N LEU A 236 10.60 8.70 -1.55
CA LEU A 236 9.72 8.55 -2.71
C LEU A 236 8.33 9.16 -2.52
N GLN A 237 7.90 9.38 -1.27
CA GLN A 237 6.58 9.95 -0.95
C GLN A 237 5.40 9.20 -1.59
N THR A 238 5.50 7.89 -1.74
CA THR A 238 4.48 7.08 -2.44
C THR A 238 3.12 7.06 -1.74
N LEU A 239 3.07 7.39 -0.44
CA LEU A 239 1.82 7.51 0.35
C LEU A 239 1.13 8.88 0.22
N ASP A 240 1.76 9.84 -0.45
CA ASP A 240 1.14 11.14 -0.77
C ASP A 240 0.15 11.02 -1.94
N GLY A 241 -0.02 9.82 -2.50
CA GLY A 241 -0.95 9.49 -3.57
C GLY A 241 -0.26 9.49 -4.94
N MET A 242 -0.25 8.32 -5.57
CA MET A 242 0.35 8.08 -6.88
C MET A 242 -0.70 8.23 -7.97
N ALA A 243 -1.75 7.41 -7.95
CA ALA A 243 -2.86 7.43 -8.89
C ALA A 243 -4.05 8.27 -8.40
N GLN A 244 -4.28 8.28 -7.10
CA GLN A 244 -5.28 9.11 -6.42
C GLN A 244 -4.63 10.09 -5.43
N GLU A 245 -5.40 10.98 -4.83
CA GLU A 245 -4.91 11.85 -3.75
C GLU A 245 -4.40 11.04 -2.55
N SER A 246 -3.68 11.69 -1.64
CA SER A 246 -3.08 11.02 -0.48
C SER A 246 -4.07 10.13 0.27
N CYS A 247 -3.60 8.93 0.59
CA CYS A 247 -4.29 7.97 1.45
C CYS A 247 -4.06 8.24 2.95
N ILE A 248 -3.36 9.33 3.29
CA ILE A 248 -3.13 9.79 4.66
C ILE A 248 -4.19 10.83 5.01
N TYR A 249 -5.01 10.50 5.99
CA TYR A 249 -6.06 11.38 6.50
C TYR A 249 -5.64 12.07 7.77
N ASN A 250 -6.07 13.31 7.93
CA ASN A 250 -6.06 13.99 9.22
C ASN A 250 -7.40 13.74 9.94
N THR A 251 -7.35 13.01 11.05
CA THR A 251 -8.52 12.63 11.86
C THR A 251 -9.20 13.82 12.53
N LYS A 252 -8.57 15.01 12.55
CA LYS A 252 -9.19 16.25 13.05
C LYS A 252 -9.94 17.06 11.98
N GLN A 253 -9.67 16.80 10.69
CA GLN A 253 -10.12 17.67 9.58
C GLN A 253 -11.02 16.94 8.58
N VAL A 254 -10.71 15.68 8.30
CA VAL A 254 -11.59 14.84 7.48
C VAL A 254 -12.56 14.17 8.44
N ILE A 255 -13.81 13.96 7.99
CA ILE A 255 -14.77 13.03 8.61
C ILE A 255 -14.23 11.59 8.41
N VAL A 256 -13.01 11.34 8.89
CA VAL A 256 -12.59 10.01 9.25
C VAL A 256 -13.37 9.73 10.49
N PRO A 257 -14.20 8.68 10.51
CA PRO A 257 -14.95 8.39 11.70
C PRO A 257 -14.03 8.25 12.92
N GLY A 258 -14.13 9.23 13.80
CA GLY A 258 -13.61 9.22 15.15
C GLY A 258 -14.75 8.92 16.12
N ARG A 259 -14.38 8.62 17.37
CA ARG A 259 -15.20 8.06 18.46
C ARG A 259 -16.55 8.73 18.77
N GLN A 260 -16.93 9.82 18.11
CA GLN A 260 -18.11 10.63 18.47
C GLN A 260 -18.86 11.26 17.28
N GLN A 261 -18.51 10.99 16.02
CA GLN A 261 -19.23 11.57 14.86
C GLN A 261 -20.02 10.53 14.07
N SER A 262 -21.29 10.86 13.77
CA SER A 262 -22.16 10.05 12.93
C SER A 262 -21.66 10.03 11.49
N TYR A 263 -21.10 8.90 11.06
CA TYR A 263 -20.64 8.69 9.68
C TYR A 263 -21.82 8.58 8.72
N TYR A 264 -21.81 9.40 7.66
CA TYR A 264 -22.74 9.24 6.55
C TYR A 264 -22.19 8.17 5.60
N ARG A 265 -22.93 7.06 5.48
CA ARG A 265 -22.62 5.83 4.71
C ARG A 265 -22.21 6.03 3.23
N LYS A 266 -22.26 7.26 2.70
CA LYS A 266 -22.03 7.57 1.28
C LYS A 266 -20.60 8.00 0.96
N ASP A 267 -19.82 8.42 1.95
CA ASP A 267 -18.50 9.00 1.71
C ASP A 267 -17.51 7.95 1.24
N LYS A 268 -16.86 8.23 0.10
CA LYS A 268 -15.79 7.40 -0.43
C LYS A 268 -14.49 7.79 0.25
N LEU A 269 -13.84 6.81 0.84
CA LEU A 269 -12.50 6.92 1.38
C LEU A 269 -11.53 6.26 0.42
N ARG A 270 -10.26 6.61 0.55
CA ARG A 270 -9.11 6.07 -0.20
C ARG A 270 -8.24 5.24 0.73
N GLY A 271 -7.73 4.14 0.24
CA GLY A 271 -6.84 3.24 0.98
C GLY A 271 -5.83 2.58 0.07
N ILE A 272 -5.00 1.73 0.67
CA ILE A 272 -4.04 0.91 -0.04
C ILE A 272 -4.44 -0.55 0.13
N GLU A 273 -4.62 -1.25 -0.98
CA GLU A 273 -4.89 -2.68 -1.01
C GLU A 273 -3.59 -3.46 -1.23
N PHE A 274 -3.26 -4.37 -0.30
CA PHE A 274 -2.18 -5.33 -0.48
C PHE A 274 -2.75 -6.64 -1.01
N VAL A 275 -2.23 -7.09 -2.15
CA VAL A 275 -2.55 -8.39 -2.72
C VAL A 275 -1.44 -9.37 -2.32
N MET A 276 -1.80 -10.41 -1.58
CA MET A 276 -0.88 -11.43 -1.10
C MET A 276 -0.89 -12.67 -2.00
N GLY A 277 0.29 -13.26 -2.22
CA GLY A 277 0.42 -14.46 -3.06
C GLY A 277 1.86 -14.93 -3.19
N TRP A 278 2.08 -15.86 -4.13
CA TRP A 278 3.41 -16.33 -4.50
C TRP A 278 4.10 -15.30 -5.40
N GLN A 279 5.26 -14.81 -4.97
CA GLN A 279 6.09 -13.84 -5.67
C GLN A 279 6.87 -14.53 -6.79
N MET A 280 6.18 -14.90 -7.87
CA MET A 280 6.76 -15.65 -8.99
C MET A 280 7.97 -14.95 -9.61
N ASP A 281 7.96 -13.61 -9.66
CA ASP A 281 9.07 -12.81 -10.15
C ASP A 281 10.34 -12.94 -9.28
N ARG A 282 10.17 -13.04 -7.95
CA ARG A 282 11.30 -13.33 -7.05
C ARG A 282 11.72 -14.79 -7.14
N ILE A 283 10.79 -15.73 -7.29
CA ILE A 283 11.13 -17.14 -7.49
C ILE A 283 12.01 -17.27 -8.74
N THR A 284 11.66 -16.63 -9.85
CA THR A 284 12.46 -16.72 -11.07
C THR A 284 13.83 -16.06 -10.96
N CYS A 285 13.96 -14.96 -10.21
CA CYS A 285 15.20 -14.18 -10.15
C CYS A 285 16.13 -14.58 -9.00
N GLU A 286 15.58 -14.97 -7.85
CA GLU A 286 16.35 -15.23 -6.62
C GLU A 286 16.54 -16.71 -6.34
N MET A 287 15.73 -17.60 -6.93
CA MET A 287 15.89 -19.03 -6.69
C MET A 287 17.22 -19.49 -7.28
N PRO A 288 18.18 -19.95 -6.44
CA PRO A 288 19.45 -20.41 -6.93
C PRO A 288 19.20 -21.56 -7.90
N VAL A 289 19.87 -21.54 -9.06
CA VAL A 289 19.75 -22.58 -10.09
C VAL A 289 19.89 -23.98 -9.46
N LYS A 290 20.79 -24.13 -8.48
CA LYS A 290 20.98 -25.38 -7.72
C LYS A 290 19.71 -25.86 -7.00
N ILE A 291 18.96 -24.96 -6.36
CA ILE A 291 17.71 -25.31 -5.67
C ILE A 291 16.63 -25.69 -6.68
N ALA A 292 16.54 -24.96 -7.81
CA ALA A 292 15.60 -25.30 -8.89
C ALA A 292 15.88 -26.70 -9.45
N TRP A 293 17.16 -27.05 -9.64
CA TRP A 293 17.54 -28.39 -10.06
C TRP A 293 17.18 -29.47 -9.05
N ILE A 294 17.34 -29.21 -7.74
CA ILE A 294 16.92 -30.18 -6.70
C ILE A 294 15.42 -30.45 -6.79
N TRP A 295 14.59 -29.41 -6.91
CA TRP A 295 13.14 -29.58 -7.06
C TRP A 295 12.77 -30.29 -8.36
N PHE A 296 13.43 -29.95 -9.46
CA PHE A 296 13.22 -30.61 -10.76
C PHE A 296 13.58 -32.10 -10.71
N SER A 297 14.72 -32.43 -10.11
CA SER A 297 15.15 -33.80 -9.88
C SER A 297 14.17 -34.58 -9.00
N LEU A 298 13.67 -33.97 -7.92
CA LEU A 298 12.64 -34.58 -7.06
C LEU A 298 11.33 -34.83 -7.82
N ALA A 299 10.90 -33.88 -8.65
CA ALA A 299 9.69 -34.02 -9.47
C ALA A 299 9.83 -35.15 -10.50
N ILE A 300 10.97 -35.23 -11.20
CA ILE A 300 11.26 -36.34 -12.12
C ILE A 300 11.26 -37.67 -11.37
N THR A 301 11.88 -37.71 -10.20
CA THR A 301 11.94 -38.94 -9.39
C THR A 301 10.53 -39.41 -9.04
N TRP A 302 9.68 -38.50 -8.57
CA TRP A 302 8.28 -38.80 -8.26
C TRP A 302 7.49 -39.26 -9.49
N LEU A 303 7.69 -38.63 -10.65
CA LEU A 303 7.06 -39.06 -11.91
C LEU A 303 7.49 -40.50 -12.27
N CYS A 304 8.78 -40.83 -12.16
CA CYS A 304 9.28 -42.18 -12.40
C CYS A 304 8.67 -43.21 -11.43
N VAL A 305 8.57 -42.87 -10.14
CA VAL A 305 7.95 -43.73 -9.13
C VAL A 305 6.48 -43.98 -9.44
N ILE A 306 5.73 -42.94 -9.82
CA ILE A 306 4.29 -43.05 -10.13
C ILE A 306 4.07 -43.88 -11.40
N VAL A 307 4.84 -43.63 -12.46
CA VAL A 307 4.72 -44.36 -13.73
C VAL A 307 5.07 -45.84 -13.52
N TRP A 308 6.15 -46.13 -12.81
CA TRP A 308 6.57 -47.49 -12.52
C TRP A 308 5.56 -48.21 -11.62
N GLY A 309 5.24 -47.63 -10.46
CA GLY A 309 4.31 -48.21 -9.50
C GLY A 309 2.90 -48.41 -10.08
N GLY A 310 2.45 -47.49 -10.94
CA GLY A 310 1.20 -47.61 -11.68
C GLY A 310 1.22 -48.74 -12.70
N SER A 311 2.32 -48.89 -13.46
CA SER A 311 2.43 -49.91 -14.52
C SER A 311 2.66 -51.32 -13.97
N THR A 312 3.43 -51.48 -12.91
CA THR A 312 3.79 -52.81 -12.37
C THR A 312 2.92 -53.23 -11.19
N ARG A 313 2.15 -52.29 -10.60
CA ARG A 313 1.45 -52.44 -9.31
C ARG A 313 2.37 -52.75 -8.12
N ASP A 314 3.68 -52.70 -8.30
CA ASP A 314 4.68 -52.91 -7.26
C ASP A 314 5.24 -51.57 -6.77
N TRP A 315 4.52 -50.97 -5.83
CA TRP A 315 4.87 -49.70 -5.22
C TRP A 315 6.10 -49.80 -4.31
N ALA A 316 6.38 -50.97 -3.73
CA ALA A 316 7.51 -51.14 -2.83
C ALA A 316 8.84 -51.00 -3.61
N THR A 317 8.95 -51.70 -4.73
CA THR A 317 10.12 -51.62 -5.61
C THR A 317 10.25 -50.23 -6.25
N ALA A 318 9.14 -49.62 -6.68
CA ALA A 318 9.14 -48.27 -7.22
C ALA A 318 9.68 -47.23 -6.21
N MET A 319 9.23 -47.29 -4.95
CA MET A 319 9.69 -46.38 -3.90
C MET A 319 11.16 -46.57 -3.55
N ALA A 320 11.64 -47.83 -3.50
CA ALA A 320 13.06 -48.13 -3.27
C ALA A 320 13.96 -47.56 -4.40
N PHE A 321 13.52 -47.68 -5.66
CA PHE A 321 14.22 -47.09 -6.79
C PHE A 321 14.22 -45.56 -6.72
N GLY A 322 13.10 -44.94 -6.35
CA GLY A 322 13.03 -43.50 -6.14
C GLY A 322 14.02 -43.00 -5.09
N GLN A 323 14.12 -43.70 -3.95
CA GLN A 323 15.09 -43.36 -2.90
C GLN A 323 16.55 -43.47 -3.38
N LEU A 324 16.90 -44.52 -4.13
CA LEU A 324 18.22 -44.68 -4.73
C LEU A 324 18.55 -43.55 -5.70
N PHE A 325 17.57 -43.14 -6.52
CA PHE A 325 17.75 -42.08 -7.49
C PHE A 325 17.94 -40.71 -6.83
N VAL A 326 17.17 -40.39 -5.78
CA VAL A 326 17.40 -39.18 -4.97
C VAL A 326 18.78 -39.19 -4.33
N ALA A 327 19.22 -40.33 -3.77
CA ALA A 327 20.53 -40.47 -3.17
C ALA A 327 21.66 -40.26 -4.19
N PHE A 328 21.53 -40.84 -5.39
CA PHE A 328 22.47 -40.66 -6.50
C PHE A 328 22.57 -39.20 -6.94
N ILE A 329 21.45 -38.53 -7.15
CA ILE A 329 21.41 -37.11 -7.50
C ILE A 329 22.05 -36.25 -6.41
N SER A 330 21.76 -36.54 -5.14
CA SER A 330 22.35 -35.82 -4.00
C SER A 330 23.87 -35.96 -3.99
N LEU A 331 24.39 -37.13 -4.35
CA LEU A 331 25.82 -37.43 -4.44
C LEU A 331 26.47 -36.65 -5.59
N ILE A 332 25.83 -36.56 -6.76
CA ILE A 332 26.29 -35.72 -7.88
C ILE A 332 26.41 -34.25 -7.45
N PHE A 333 25.38 -33.72 -6.78
CA PHE A 333 25.41 -32.33 -6.30
C PHE A 333 26.47 -32.08 -5.23
N PHE A 334 26.77 -33.10 -4.43
CA PHE A 334 27.83 -33.02 -3.41
C PHE A 334 29.22 -33.04 -4.06
N CYS A 335 29.45 -33.90 -5.05
CA CYS A 335 30.72 -34.01 -5.75
C CYS A 335 30.99 -32.89 -6.76
N ALA A 336 29.96 -32.28 -7.37
CA ALA A 336 30.11 -31.17 -8.32
C ALA A 336 30.37 -29.80 -7.66
N LYS A 337 30.74 -29.79 -6.38
CA LYS A 337 30.97 -28.58 -5.58
C LYS A 337 32.47 -28.27 -5.39
N ASP A 338 33.34 -29.19 -5.80
CA ASP A 338 34.77 -28.98 -6.04
C ASP A 338 35.01 -28.71 -7.53
#